data_AF-A0A151JRL4-F1
#
_entry.id   AF-A0A151JRL4-F1
#
_cell.length_a   1.000
_cell.length_b   1.000
_cell.length_c   1.000
_cell.angle_alpha   90.00
_cell.angle_beta   90.00
_cell.angle_gamma   90.00
#
_symmetry.space_group_name_H-M   'P 1'
#
loop_
_entity.id
_entity.type
_entity.pdbx_description
1 polymer ?
#
loop_
_entity_poly.entity_id
_entity_poly.type
_entity_poly.pdbx_seq_one_letter_code
_entity_poly.pdbx_strand_id
1 'polypeptide(L)'
;EKFKFIELIEREKHIIENKKTDNITVKDKEQCWMGITNEFNSSCISGHQDMNCLKNCWDNLKKKTCKHYAEIRSELFKIGILIFY
;
A
#
# COMPACT_ATOMS: atom_id res chain seq x y z
N GLU A 1 13.10 -6.64 -5.21
CA GLU A 1 11.90 -7.14 -4.50
C GLU A 1 10.93 -6.02 -4.13
N LYS A 2 11.26 -5.09 -3.22
CA LYS A 2 10.33 -4.01 -2.79
C LYS A 2 9.80 -3.12 -3.93
N PHE A 3 10.66 -2.77 -4.90
CA PHE A 3 10.25 -1.95 -6.05
C PHE A 3 9.20 -2.64 -6.91
N LYS A 4 9.43 -3.92 -7.24
CA LYS A 4 8.49 -4.74 -8.02
C LYS A 4 7.14 -4.87 -7.34
N PHE A 5 7.11 -5.08 -6.02
CA PHE A 5 5.86 -5.11 -5.27
C PHE A 5 5.07 -3.80 -5.40
N ILE A 6 5.75 -2.66 -5.27
CA ILE A 6 5.12 -1.34 -5.42
C ILE A 6 4.60 -1.14 -6.85
N GLU A 7 5.34 -1.53 -7.89
CA GLU A 7 4.88 -1.44 -9.28
C GLU A 7 3.60 -2.25 -9.53
N LEU A 8 3.51 -3.47 -8.99
CA LEU A 8 2.31 -4.30 -9.10
C LEU A 8 1.11 -3.64 -8.42
N ILE A 9 1.31 -3.08 -7.24
CA ILE A 9 0.27 -2.39 -6.50
C ILE A 9 -0.19 -1.13 -7.24
N GLU A 10 0.74 -0.33 -7.78
CA GLU A 10 0.40 0.88 -8.53
C GLU A 10 -0.43 0.57 -9.79
N ARG A 11 -0.11 -0.53 -10.50
CA ARG A 11 -0.89 -0.98 -11.67
C ARG A 11 -2.33 -1.32 -11.29
N GLU A 12 -2.52 -2.00 -10.16
CA GLU A 12 -3.82 -2.49 -9.71
C GLU A 12 -4.50 -1.58 -8.67
N LYS A 13 -3.95 -0.39 -8.43
CA LYS A 13 -4.34 0.53 -7.36
C LYS A 13 -5.83 0.86 -7.33
N HIS A 14 -6.42 1.02 -8.52
CA HIS A 14 -7.84 1.34 -8.69
C HIS A 14 -8.78 0.28 -8.08
N ILE A 15 -8.34 -0.98 -8.00
CA ILE A 15 -9.08 -2.07 -7.34
C ILE A 15 -8.70 -2.15 -5.86
N ILE A 16 -7.39 -2.17 -5.56
CA ILE A 16 -6.85 -2.37 -4.20
C ILE A 16 -7.27 -1.24 -3.25
N GLU A 17 -7.28 0.01 -3.73
CA GLU A 17 -7.62 1.20 -2.94
C GLU A 17 -9.09 1.64 -3.09
N ASN A 18 -9.91 0.85 -3.79
CA ASN A 18 -11.33 1.15 -3.90
C ASN A 18 -11.96 1.19 -2.49
N LYS A 19 -12.67 2.27 -2.15
CA LYS A 19 -13.31 2.44 -0.83
C LYS A 19 -14.63 1.69 -0.68
N LYS A 20 -15.17 1.14 -1.77
CA LYS A 20 -16.43 0.39 -1.79
C LYS A 20 -16.26 -0.97 -1.09
N THR A 21 -17.30 -1.37 -0.35
CA THR A 21 -17.31 -2.55 0.53
C THR A 21 -18.56 -3.40 0.32
N ASP A 22 -18.93 -3.66 -0.93
CA ASP A 22 -19.94 -4.67 -1.23
C ASP A 22 -19.31 -6.04 -1.51
N ASN A 23 -20.13 -7.08 -1.50
CA ASN A 23 -19.67 -8.47 -1.69
C ASN A 23 -18.94 -8.70 -3.02
N ILE A 24 -19.24 -7.91 -4.06
CA ILE A 24 -18.59 -8.02 -5.38
C ILE A 24 -17.19 -7.42 -5.29
N THR A 25 -17.10 -6.18 -4.81
CA THR A 25 -15.84 -5.43 -4.67
C THR A 25 -14.87 -6.13 -3.73
N VAL A 26 -15.36 -6.77 -2.66
CA VAL A 26 -14.51 -7.56 -1.76
C VAL A 26 -13.90 -8.76 -2.49
N LYS A 27 -14.69 -9.47 -3.31
CA LYS A 27 -14.19 -10.59 -4.12
C LYS A 27 -13.21 -10.11 -5.18
N ASP A 28 -13.48 -9.00 -5.83
CA ASP A 28 -12.59 -8.42 -6.85
C ASP A 28 -11.24 -8.04 -6.25
N LYS A 29 -11.23 -7.41 -5.07
CA LYS A 29 -10.00 -7.13 -4.31
C LYS A 29 -9.25 -8.40 -3.97
N GLU A 30 -9.96 -9.45 -3.53
CA GLU A 30 -9.33 -10.72 -3.18
C GLU A 30 -8.66 -11.39 -4.38
N GLN A 31 -9.34 -11.42 -5.53
CA GLN A 31 -8.79 -11.94 -6.78
C GLN A 31 -7.59 -11.12 -7.26
N CYS A 32 -7.69 -9.79 -7.15
CA CYS A 32 -6.60 -8.89 -7.48
C CYS A 32 -5.36 -9.15 -6.60
N TRP A 33 -5.54 -9.27 -5.29
CA TRP A 33 -4.45 -9.63 -4.37
C TRP A 33 -3.82 -10.99 -4.68
N MET A 34 -4.64 -11.97 -5.06
CA MET A 34 -4.14 -13.29 -5.48
C MET A 34 -3.27 -13.19 -6.74
N GLY A 35 -3.70 -12.40 -7.73
CA GLY A 35 -2.92 -12.12 -8.95
C GLY A 35 -1.58 -11.44 -8.64
N ILE A 36 -1.59 -10.41 -7.80
CA ILE A 36 -0.37 -9.71 -7.35
C ILE A 36 0.56 -10.68 -6.61
N THR A 37 0.02 -11.51 -5.73
CA THR A 37 0.81 -12.49 -4.95
C THR A 37 1.48 -13.49 -5.88
N ASN A 38 0.76 -14.01 -6.87
CA ASN A 38 1.31 -14.95 -7.84
C ASN A 38 2.40 -14.32 -8.72
N GLU A 39 2.18 -13.10 -9.23
CA GLU A 39 3.18 -12.40 -10.05
C GLU A 39 4.41 -11.96 -9.24
N PHE A 40 4.20 -11.55 -7.99
CA PHE A 40 5.29 -11.25 -7.08
C PHE A 40 6.12 -12.51 -6.81
N ASN A 41 5.48 -13.62 -6.44
CA ASN A 41 6.16 -14.87 -6.12
C ASN A 41 6.84 -15.52 -7.33
N SER A 42 6.27 -15.39 -8.54
CA SER A 42 6.89 -15.92 -9.76
C SER A 42 8.17 -15.17 -10.14
N SER A 43 8.32 -13.92 -9.70
CA SER A 43 9.50 -13.09 -9.92
C SER A 43 10.42 -12.98 -8.70
N CYS A 44 10.05 -13.59 -7.58
CA CYS A 44 10.75 -13.49 -6.31
C CYS A 44 11.75 -14.66 -6.14
N ILE A 45 13.03 -14.33 -5.97
CA ILE A 45 14.08 -15.33 -5.75
C ILE A 45 14.14 -15.75 -4.27
N SER A 46 13.72 -14.87 -3.34
CA SER A 46 13.79 -15.13 -1.89
C SER A 46 12.72 -16.09 -1.36
N GLY A 47 11.83 -16.57 -2.22
CA GLY A 47 10.81 -17.56 -1.89
C GLY A 47 9.39 -17.02 -1.92
N HIS A 48 8.44 -17.89 -1.57
CA HIS A 48 7.02 -17.63 -1.67
C HIS A 48 6.52 -16.77 -0.50
N GLN A 49 5.92 -15.61 -0.78
CA GLN A 49 5.25 -14.79 0.21
C GLN A 49 3.75 -15.10 0.27
N ASP A 50 3.23 -15.19 1.49
CA ASP A 50 1.80 -15.31 1.72
C ASP A 50 1.09 -13.99 1.36
N MET A 51 -0.12 -14.10 0.81
CA MET A 51 -0.93 -12.95 0.42
C MET A 51 -1.21 -12.01 1.60
N ASN A 52 -1.43 -12.53 2.81
CA ASN A 52 -1.67 -11.68 3.99
C ASN A 52 -0.39 -10.94 4.40
N CYS A 53 0.78 -11.53 4.20
CA CYS A 53 2.06 -10.83 4.41
C CYS A 53 2.21 -9.63 3.46
N LEU A 54 1.84 -9.80 2.19
CA LEU A 54 1.86 -8.73 1.20
C LEU A 54 0.82 -7.62 1.51
N LYS A 55 -0.41 -8.01 1.87
CA LYS A 55 -1.45 -7.09 2.34
C LYS A 55 -0.97 -6.27 3.55
N ASN A 56 -0.41 -6.94 4.56
CA ASN A 56 0.14 -6.29 5.74
C ASN A 56 1.32 -5.37 5.41
N CYS A 57 2.20 -5.78 4.49
CA CYS A 57 3.30 -4.95 4.01
C CYS A 57 2.78 -3.65 3.42
N TRP A 58 1.77 -3.72 2.55
CA TRP A 58 1.14 -2.55 1.94
C TRP A 58 0.47 -1.64 2.97
N ASP A 59 -0.28 -2.20 3.90
CA ASP A 59 -0.90 -1.42 4.98
C ASP A 59 0.13 -0.72 5.87
N ASN A 60 1.24 -1.40 6.15
CA ASN A 60 2.36 -0.81 6.89
C ASN A 60 3.05 0.30 6.12
N LEU A 61 3.20 0.17 4.80
CA LEU A 61 3.73 1.23 3.93
C LEU A 61 2.83 2.48 4.01
N LYS A 62 1.52 2.32 3.81
CA LYS A 62 0.56 3.44 3.93
C LYS A 62 0.64 4.11 5.31
N LYS A 63 0.65 3.33 6.38
CA LYS A 63 0.75 3.85 7.76
C LYS A 63 2.05 4.64 7.98
N LYS A 64 3.19 4.12 7.51
CA LYS A 64 4.48 4.83 7.60
C LYS A 64 4.47 6.13 6.84
N THR A 65 3.93 6.14 5.61
CA THR A 65 3.79 7.34 4.79
C THR A 65 2.92 8.39 5.48
N CYS A 66 1.73 8.01 5.96
CA CYS A 66 0.84 8.92 6.68
C CYS A 66 1.50 9.49 7.94
N LYS A 67 2.21 8.66 8.72
CA LYS A 67 2.95 9.10 9.92
C LYS A 67 4.03 10.12 9.56
N HIS A 68 4.81 9.86 8.51
CA HIS A 68 5.86 10.77 8.07
C HIS A 68 5.32 12.16 7.68
N TYR A 69 4.22 12.21 6.91
CA TYR A 69 3.58 13.48 6.58
C TYR A 69 2.98 14.19 7.80
N ALA A 70 2.45 13.45 8.77
CA ALA A 70 1.97 14.02 10.01
C ALA A 70 3.10 14.63 10.86
N GLU A 71 4.27 13.98 10.88
CA GLU A 71 5.49 14.47 11.54
C GLU A 71 6.00 15.75 10.88
N ILE A 72 6.13 15.76 9.55
CA ILE A 72 6.50 16.97 8.78
C ILE A 72 5.53 18.11 9.11
N ARG A 73 4.22 17.85 9.07
CA ARG A 73 3.22 18.87 9.38
C ARG A 73 3.39 19.42 10.79
N SER A 74 3.58 18.54 11.79
CA SER A 74 3.83 18.92 13.19
C SER A 74 5.08 19.78 13.33
N GLU A 75 6.15 19.43 12.62
CA GLU A 75 7.40 20.19 12.62
C GLU A 75 7.23 21.58 12.01
N LEU A 76 6.59 21.68 10.84
CA LEU A 76 6.28 22.96 10.17
C LEU A 76 5.44 23.90 11.05
N PHE A 77 4.50 23.35 11.83
CA PHE A 77 3.74 24.13 12.83
C PHE A 77 4.64 24.64 13.96
N LYS A 78 5.55 23.81 14.48
CA LYS A 78 6.47 24.19 15.58
C LYS A 78 7.43 25.32 15.18
N ILE A 79 7.92 25.30 13.95
CA ILE A 79 8.85 26.32 13.44
C ILE A 79 8.14 27.58 12.92
N GLY A 80 6.81 27.62 13.03
CA GLY A 80 6.03 28.80 12.66
C GLY A 80 5.73 28.96 11.17
N ILE A 81 6.28 28.13 10.28
CA ILE A 81 6.08 28.30 8.82
C ILE A 81 4.59 28.22 8.43
N LEU A 82 3.81 27.36 9.08
CA LEU A 82 2.38 27.17 8.79
C LEU A 82 1.45 28.21 9.42
N ILE A 83 1.92 29.07 10.33
CA ILE A 83 1.10 30.12 10.98
C ILE A 83 1.24 31.49 10.31
N PHE A 84 2.16 31.63 9.35
CA PHE A 84 2.40 32.88 8.61
C PHE A 84 1.73 32.91 7.21
N TYR A 85 0.97 31.88 6.85
CA TYR A 85 0.15 31.78 5.63
C TYR A 85 -1.32 31.63 6.00
#